data_AF-A0A6U6H8Y7-F1
#
_entry.id   AF-A0A6U6H8Y7-F1
#
_cell.length_a   1.000
_cell.length_b   1.000
_cell.length_c   1.000
_cell.angle_alpha   90.00
_cell.angle_beta   90.00
_cell.angle_gamma   90.00
#
_symmetry.space_group_name_H-M   'P 1'
#
loop_
_entity.id
_entity.type
_entity.pdbx_description
1 polymer ?
#
loop_
_entity_poly.entity_id
_entity_poly.type
_entity_poly.pdbx_seq_one_letter_code
_entity_poly.pdbx_strand_id
1 'polypeptide(L)'
;DGVGSGVGYGNARRDLLSVDFGPGGACVDTAHPFVVTASFPRGSDGLLSAVEVSMTQDGKPCTIDTSIGEYSYGGRNGMREISSALLEGMTPVISYWGLDEDLTWMDGAGFDGKGPCVEEAPEVCAQSVQFSNFSLRA
;
A
#
# COMPACT_ATOMS: atom_id res chain seq x y z
N ASP A 1 15.40 -0.37 11.60
CA ASP A 1 15.11 1.09 11.57
C ASP A 1 13.88 1.29 10.69
N GLY A 2 12.70 1.44 11.28
CA GLY A 2 11.42 1.49 10.55
C GLY A 2 11.20 2.71 9.64
N VAL A 3 12.26 3.44 9.28
CA VAL A 3 12.21 4.62 8.41
C VAL A 3 11.98 4.15 6.97
N GLY A 4 10.93 4.67 6.34
CA GLY A 4 10.52 4.26 4.98
C GLY A 4 9.90 2.87 4.91
N SER A 5 9.49 2.34 6.06
CA SER A 5 8.68 1.14 6.10
C SER A 5 7.28 1.39 5.56
N GLY A 6 6.74 0.41 4.82
CA GLY A 6 5.34 0.40 4.43
C GLY A 6 4.39 0.38 5.64
N VAL A 7 3.23 0.99 5.46
CA VAL A 7 2.11 1.04 6.41
C VAL A 7 1.08 0.00 5.97
N GLY A 8 0.56 -0.81 6.89
CA GLY A 8 -0.47 -1.78 6.52
C GLY A 8 -0.91 -2.74 7.61
N TYR A 9 -1.60 -3.79 7.18
CA TYR A 9 -2.01 -4.93 8.00
C TYR A 9 -1.59 -6.22 7.30
N GLY A 10 -0.58 -6.90 7.84
CA GLY A 10 0.06 -8.02 7.15
C GLY A 10 1.48 -8.26 7.62
N ASN A 11 1.92 -9.53 7.69
CA ASN A 11 3.21 -9.92 8.23
C ASN A 11 3.44 -9.27 9.61
N ALA A 12 4.43 -8.38 9.76
CA ALA A 12 4.72 -7.65 10.99
C ALA A 12 4.05 -6.26 11.09
N ARG A 13 3.23 -5.85 10.11
CA ARG A 13 2.58 -4.53 10.06
C ARG A 13 1.27 -4.51 10.83
N ARG A 14 1.10 -3.51 11.69
CA ARG A 14 -0.06 -3.32 12.59
C ARG A 14 -0.59 -1.89 12.54
N ASP A 15 -0.21 -1.16 11.51
CA ASP A 15 -0.57 0.24 11.35
C ASP A 15 -2.05 0.39 10.97
N LEU A 16 -2.58 -0.61 10.24
CA LEU A 16 -4.01 -0.76 9.98
C LEU A 16 -4.57 -1.91 10.82
N LEU A 17 -5.80 -1.73 11.29
CA LEU A 17 -6.55 -2.73 12.03
C LEU A 17 -7.51 -3.45 11.10
N SER A 18 -7.70 -4.76 11.31
CA SER A 18 -8.66 -5.57 10.55
C SER A 18 -10.10 -5.07 10.66
N VAL A 19 -10.45 -4.40 11.77
CA VAL A 19 -11.77 -3.79 11.95
C VAL A 19 -12.00 -2.59 11.03
N ASP A 20 -10.94 -1.93 10.56
CA ASP A 20 -11.03 -0.73 9.72
C ASP A 20 -10.73 -1.04 8.25
N PHE A 21 -9.81 -1.95 7.98
CA PHE A 21 -9.34 -2.33 6.64
C PHE A 21 -9.30 -3.86 6.46
N GLY A 22 -10.09 -4.37 5.52
CA GLY A 22 -10.18 -5.80 5.20
C GLY A 22 -11.60 -6.20 4.81
N PRO A 23 -11.89 -7.50 4.61
CA PRO A 23 -13.26 -7.94 4.35
C PRO A 23 -14.20 -7.54 5.48
N GLY A 24 -15.24 -6.77 5.16
CA GLY A 24 -16.18 -6.21 6.14
C GLY A 24 -15.68 -5.02 6.97
N GLY A 25 -14.52 -4.44 6.62
CA GLY A 25 -13.92 -3.32 7.33
C GLY A 25 -14.83 -2.09 7.48
N ALA A 26 -14.70 -1.38 8.60
CA ALA A 26 -15.50 -0.22 8.96
C ALA A 26 -15.18 1.00 8.11
N CYS A 27 -13.92 1.19 7.68
CA CYS A 27 -13.51 2.28 6.79
C CYS A 27 -13.38 1.82 5.34
N VAL A 28 -12.74 0.67 5.12
CA VAL A 28 -12.57 0.05 3.80
C VAL A 28 -12.90 -1.43 3.91
N ASP A 29 -14.03 -1.80 3.33
CA ASP A 29 -14.40 -3.19 3.07
C ASP A 29 -13.80 -3.63 1.73
N THR A 30 -12.76 -4.46 1.78
CA THR A 30 -12.03 -4.92 0.59
C THR A 30 -12.83 -5.90 -0.27
N ALA A 31 -14.01 -6.35 0.17
CA ALA A 31 -14.95 -7.12 -0.66
C ALA A 31 -15.74 -6.24 -1.65
N HIS A 32 -15.60 -4.91 -1.57
CA HIS A 32 -16.29 -3.94 -2.43
C HIS A 32 -15.29 -2.93 -3.02
N PRO A 33 -15.62 -2.24 -4.14
CA PRO A 33 -14.76 -1.22 -4.71
C PRO A 33 -14.48 -0.07 -3.72
N PHE A 34 -13.25 0.45 -3.75
CA PHE A 34 -12.83 1.62 -2.99
C PHE A 34 -11.83 2.43 -3.85
N VAL A 35 -11.67 3.71 -3.53
CA VAL A 35 -10.78 4.63 -4.25
C VAL A 35 -9.46 4.72 -3.50
N VAL A 36 -8.36 4.54 -4.23
CA VAL A 36 -7.00 4.76 -3.74
C VAL A 36 -6.44 5.99 -4.44
N THR A 37 -5.95 6.95 -3.67
CA THR A 37 -5.26 8.14 -4.17
C THR A 37 -3.83 8.13 -3.66
N ALA A 38 -2.85 8.19 -4.57
CA ALA A 38 -1.45 8.38 -4.23
C ALA A 38 -1.02 9.81 -4.57
N SER A 39 -0.45 10.52 -3.60
CA SER A 39 0.02 11.90 -3.73
C SER A 39 1.52 11.99 -3.52
N PHE A 40 2.15 12.84 -4.33
CA PHE A 40 3.60 13.02 -4.37
C PHE A 40 3.96 14.51 -4.13
N PRO A 41 3.73 15.05 -2.92
CA PRO A 41 3.98 16.44 -2.62
C PRO A 41 5.46 16.81 -2.77
N ARG A 42 5.72 18.00 -3.34
CA ARG A 42 7.06 18.55 -3.50
C ARG A 42 7.42 19.46 -2.32
N GLY A 43 8.54 19.16 -1.68
CA GLY A 43 9.14 19.97 -0.62
C GLY A 43 9.77 21.27 -1.13
N SER A 44 10.16 22.11 -0.18
CA SER A 44 10.81 23.41 -0.46
C SER A 44 12.20 23.29 -1.09
N ASP A 45 12.87 22.16 -0.87
CA ASP A 45 14.15 21.79 -1.50
C ASP A 45 13.98 21.28 -2.94
N GLY A 46 12.74 21.20 -3.41
CA GLY A 46 12.38 20.72 -4.72
C GLY A 46 12.36 19.20 -4.86
N LEU A 47 12.58 18.45 -3.78
CA LEU A 47 12.47 16.99 -3.73
C LEU A 47 11.06 16.55 -3.29
N LEU A 48 10.77 15.26 -3.44
CA LEU A 48 9.58 14.63 -2.89
C LEU A 48 9.63 14.71 -1.35
N SER A 49 8.61 15.30 -0.73
CA SER A 49 8.53 15.40 0.73
C SER A 49 7.87 14.17 1.37
N ALA A 50 6.98 13.50 0.65
CA ALA A 50 6.35 12.27 1.10
C ALA A 50 5.79 11.46 -0.07
N VAL A 51 5.56 10.17 0.16
CA VAL A 51 4.58 9.38 -0.59
C VAL A 51 3.36 9.24 0.31
N GLU A 52 2.23 9.79 -0.10
CA GLU A 52 0.98 9.76 0.65
C GLU A 52 -0.03 8.87 -0.06
N VAL A 53 -0.73 8.02 0.70
CA VAL A 53 -1.81 7.17 0.17
C VAL A 53 -3.06 7.39 1.01
N SER A 54 -4.15 7.73 0.33
CA SER A 54 -5.48 7.89 0.92
C SER A 54 -6.45 6.89 0.32
N MET A 55 -7.25 6.25 1.16
CA MET A 55 -8.26 5.26 0.77
C MET A 55 -9.64 5.67 1.28
N THR A 56 -10.61 5.70 0.37
CA THR A 56 -12.00 6.05 0.66
C THR A 56 -12.95 5.05 0.02
N GLN A 57 -14.10 4.81 0.66
CA GLN A 57 -15.13 3.93 0.12
C GLN A 57 -16.50 4.58 0.28
N ASP A 58 -17.30 4.57 -0.80
CA ASP A 58 -18.63 5.17 -0.77
C ASP A 58 -19.52 4.51 0.29
N GLY A 59 -20.28 5.33 1.02
CA GLY A 59 -21.11 4.88 2.13
C GLY A 59 -20.37 4.49 3.42
N LYS A 60 -19.04 4.55 3.48
CA LYS A 60 -18.26 4.34 4.72
C LYS A 60 -17.95 5.66 5.43
N PRO A 61 -17.86 5.69 6.77
CA PRO A 61 -17.79 6.93 7.54
C PRO A 61 -16.38 7.53 7.64
N CYS A 62 -15.35 6.88 7.11
CA CYS A 62 -13.96 7.25 7.34
C CYS A 62 -13.08 7.05 6.10
N THR A 63 -11.94 7.74 6.16
CA THR A 63 -10.81 7.66 5.23
C THR A 63 -9.64 7.02 5.96
N ILE A 64 -8.84 6.23 5.25
CA ILE A 64 -7.53 5.77 5.75
C ILE A 64 -6.45 6.56 5.03
N ASP A 65 -5.66 7.32 5.78
CA ASP A 65 -4.53 8.10 5.26
C ASP A 65 -3.21 7.55 5.81
N THR A 66 -2.23 7.37 4.93
CA THR A 66 -0.89 6.87 5.25
C THR A 66 0.15 7.73 4.56
N SER A 67 1.34 7.87 5.16
CA SER A 67 2.40 8.71 4.61
C SER A 67 3.77 8.16 4.96
N ILE A 68 4.67 8.19 3.98
CA ILE A 68 6.10 7.93 4.15
C ILE A 68 6.84 9.23 3.80
N GLY A 69 7.28 9.96 4.82
CA GLY A 69 8.04 11.20 4.67
C GLY A 69 9.56 11.01 4.61
N GLU A 70 10.06 9.86 5.06
CA GLU A 70 11.48 9.55 5.08
C GLU A 70 11.72 8.13 4.61
N TYR A 71 12.72 7.92 3.74
CA TYR A 71 13.13 6.60 3.27
C TYR A 71 14.65 6.57 3.09
N SER A 72 15.30 5.66 3.83
CA SER A 72 16.73 5.42 3.76
C SER A 72 16.98 3.93 3.60
N TYR A 73 17.84 3.55 2.64
CA TYR A 73 18.16 2.16 2.39
C TYR A 73 19.64 2.03 2.01
N GLY A 74 20.38 1.16 2.71
CA GLY A 74 21.82 0.95 2.45
C GLY A 74 22.67 2.21 2.59
N GLY A 75 22.29 3.15 3.47
CA GLY A 75 22.98 4.44 3.66
C GLY A 75 22.66 5.48 2.59
N ARG A 76 21.72 5.21 1.69
CA ARG A 76 21.29 6.11 0.60
C ARG A 76 19.98 6.80 0.96
N ASN A 77 19.81 8.04 0.47
CA ASN A 77 18.56 8.78 0.59
C ASN A 77 17.59 8.34 -0.51
N GLY A 78 16.67 7.44 -0.16
CA GLY A 78 15.70 6.89 -1.09
C GLY A 78 14.67 7.92 -1.58
N MET A 79 14.33 8.93 -0.77
CA MET A 79 13.43 10.01 -1.21
C MET A 79 14.01 10.81 -2.38
N ARG A 80 15.32 11.08 -2.36
CA ARG A 80 16.03 11.75 -3.46
C ARG A 80 16.01 10.91 -4.74
N GLU A 81 16.16 9.61 -4.61
CA GLU A 81 16.21 8.69 -5.76
C GLU A 81 14.85 8.53 -6.41
N ILE A 82 13.81 8.36 -5.60
CA ILE A 82 12.42 8.35 -6.07
C ILE A 82 12.08 9.70 -6.74
N SER A 83 12.53 10.83 -6.19
CA SER A 83 12.33 12.14 -6.80
C SER A 83 12.93 12.22 -8.22
N SER A 84 14.15 11.69 -8.42
CA SER A 84 14.78 11.66 -9.75
C SER A 84 14.00 10.80 -10.72
N ALA A 85 13.59 9.59 -10.30
CA ALA A 85 12.83 8.68 -11.14
C ALA A 85 11.47 9.26 -11.56
N LEU A 86 10.75 9.91 -10.63
CA LEU A 86 9.49 10.58 -10.93
C LEU A 86 9.67 11.73 -11.94
N LEU A 87 10.76 12.51 -11.84
CA LEU A 87 11.07 13.60 -12.76
C LEU A 87 11.44 13.11 -14.17
N GLU A 88 12.12 11.97 -14.27
CA GLU A 88 12.43 11.33 -15.56
C GLU A 88 11.20 10.73 -16.24
N GLY A 89 10.13 10.50 -15.47
CA GLY A 89 8.90 9.87 -15.91
C GLY A 89 8.95 8.36 -15.71
N MET A 90 7.83 7.81 -15.25
CA MET A 90 7.68 6.38 -14.96
C MET A 90 6.52 5.78 -15.76
N THR A 91 6.64 4.51 -16.12
CA THR A 91 5.55 3.78 -16.77
C THR A 91 4.70 3.07 -15.70
N PRO A 92 3.39 3.30 -15.63
CA PRO A 92 2.53 2.56 -14.71
C PRO A 92 2.42 1.09 -15.16
N VAL A 93 2.56 0.17 -14.21
CA VAL A 93 2.42 -1.27 -14.43
C VAL A 93 1.28 -1.80 -13.54
N ILE A 94 0.38 -2.57 -14.14
CA ILE A 94 -0.71 -3.27 -13.43
C ILE A 94 -0.48 -4.76 -13.64
N SER A 95 -0.46 -5.52 -12.56
CA SER A 95 -0.25 -6.97 -12.59
C SER A 95 -1.12 -7.67 -11.57
N TYR A 96 -1.45 -8.92 -11.84
CA TYR A 96 -2.10 -9.84 -10.91
C TYR A 96 -1.35 -11.17 -10.96
N TRP A 97 -0.85 -11.60 -9.80
CA TRP A 97 0.01 -12.76 -9.63
C TRP A 97 -0.13 -13.27 -8.19
N GLY A 98 0.35 -14.47 -7.91
CA GLY A 98 0.27 -15.09 -6.58
C GLY A 98 -0.09 -16.58 -6.62
N LEU A 99 -0.57 -17.08 -7.77
CA LEU A 99 -0.77 -18.52 -7.95
C LEU A 99 0.58 -19.23 -7.84
N ASP A 100 0.63 -20.26 -7.01
CA ASP A 100 1.83 -21.05 -6.70
C ASP A 100 2.97 -20.31 -5.99
N GLU A 101 2.71 -19.10 -5.44
CA GLU A 101 3.71 -18.27 -4.76
C GLU A 101 3.42 -18.12 -3.26
N ASP A 102 4.46 -17.83 -2.46
CA ASP A 102 4.34 -17.50 -1.04
C ASP A 102 4.19 -15.97 -0.86
N LEU A 103 3.01 -15.53 -0.42
CA LEU A 103 2.68 -14.13 -0.18
C LEU A 103 2.71 -13.75 1.30
N THR A 104 3.16 -14.65 2.18
CA THR A 104 3.22 -14.41 3.63
C THR A 104 4.13 -13.25 4.02
N TRP A 105 5.06 -12.84 3.13
CA TRP A 105 5.86 -11.63 3.31
C TRP A 105 5.00 -10.35 3.32
N MET A 106 3.85 -10.36 2.64
CA MET A 106 2.89 -9.27 2.53
C MET A 106 1.81 -9.37 3.62
N ASP A 107 1.09 -10.49 3.70
CA ASP A 107 -0.13 -10.64 4.51
C ASP A 107 -0.08 -11.74 5.57
N GLY A 108 1.05 -12.44 5.69
CA GLY A 108 1.24 -13.57 6.59
C GLY A 108 1.16 -13.22 8.07
N ALA A 109 1.26 -14.22 8.94
CA ALA A 109 1.16 -14.03 10.40
C ALA A 109 2.30 -13.16 10.99
N GLY A 110 3.46 -13.13 10.33
CA GLY A 110 4.67 -12.46 10.82
C GLY A 110 5.27 -13.11 12.07
N PHE A 111 6.38 -12.54 12.54
CA PHE A 111 7.16 -13.13 13.65
C PHE A 111 6.43 -13.15 15.00
N ASP A 112 5.41 -12.30 15.18
CA ASP A 112 4.58 -12.21 16.38
C ASP A 112 3.30 -13.05 16.27
N GLY A 113 3.04 -13.68 15.11
CA GLY A 113 1.88 -14.53 14.87
C GLY A 113 0.53 -13.81 14.80
N LYS A 114 0.52 -12.48 14.61
CA LYS A 114 -0.71 -11.65 14.68
C LYS A 114 -1.20 -11.11 13.34
N GLY A 115 -0.55 -11.45 12.25
CA GLY A 115 -1.00 -11.07 10.91
C GLY A 115 -2.28 -11.79 10.49
N PRO A 116 -2.96 -11.29 9.45
CA PRO A 116 -4.26 -11.80 9.03
C PRO A 116 -4.21 -13.21 8.41
N CYS A 117 -3.16 -13.52 7.65
CA CYS A 117 -3.06 -14.77 6.92
C CYS A 117 -2.17 -15.75 7.68
N VAL A 118 -2.77 -16.72 8.37
CA VAL A 118 -2.02 -17.75 9.14
C VAL A 118 -1.58 -18.90 8.24
N GLU A 119 -2.38 -19.22 7.23
CA GLU A 119 -2.11 -20.28 6.25
C GLU A 119 -2.24 -19.70 4.84
N GLU A 120 -1.21 -19.90 4.02
CA GLU A 120 -1.23 -19.55 2.61
C GLU A 120 -2.11 -20.56 1.84
N ALA A 121 -2.86 -20.08 0.85
CA ALA A 121 -3.63 -20.93 -0.06
C ALA A 121 -3.22 -20.61 -1.51
N PRO A 122 -1.98 -20.98 -1.92
CA PRO A 122 -1.38 -20.52 -3.17
C PRO A 122 -2.09 -21.08 -4.41
N GLU A 123 -2.89 -22.13 -4.23
CA GLU A 123 -3.73 -22.76 -5.25
C GLU A 123 -5.06 -22.01 -5.48
N VAL A 124 -5.40 -21.05 -4.61
CA VAL A 124 -6.72 -20.42 -4.52
C VAL A 124 -6.58 -18.91 -4.77
N CYS A 125 -6.50 -18.55 -6.05
CA CYS A 125 -6.60 -17.17 -6.51
C CYS A 125 -7.99 -16.88 -7.11
N ALA A 126 -8.45 -15.64 -6.98
CA ALA A 126 -9.61 -15.18 -7.74
C ALA A 126 -9.31 -15.24 -9.25
N GLN A 127 -10.33 -15.45 -10.08
CA GLN A 127 -10.13 -15.52 -11.54
C GLN A 127 -9.65 -14.19 -12.14
N SER A 128 -9.97 -13.07 -11.51
CA SER A 128 -9.61 -11.73 -11.98
C SER A 128 -9.64 -10.72 -10.84
N VAL A 129 -8.90 -9.63 -11.04
CA VAL A 129 -9.02 -8.38 -10.27
C VAL A 129 -9.39 -7.24 -11.23
N GLN A 130 -10.11 -6.24 -10.73
CA GLN A 130 -10.51 -5.09 -11.53
C GLN A 130 -9.90 -3.81 -10.99
N PHE A 131 -9.29 -3.05 -11.89
CA PHE A 131 -8.88 -1.67 -11.65
C PHE A 131 -9.62 -0.77 -12.63
N SER A 132 -10.10 0.38 -12.16
CA SER A 132 -10.90 1.31 -12.98
C SER A 132 -10.74 2.74 -12.49
N ASN A 133 -11.30 3.70 -13.24
CA ASN A 133 -11.30 5.13 -12.89
C ASN A 133 -9.90 5.73 -12.65
N PHE A 134 -8.90 5.28 -13.42
CA PHE A 134 -7.57 5.87 -13.40
C PHE A 134 -7.62 7.35 -13.80
N SER A 135 -7.01 8.20 -12.98
CA SER A 135 -6.82 9.61 -13.30
C SER A 135 -5.49 10.10 -12.74
N LEU A 136 -4.86 11.00 -13.48
CA LEU A 136 -3.70 11.77 -13.02
C LEU A 136 -4.15 13.21 -12.87
N ARG A 137 -3.79 13.83 -11.75
CA ARG A 137 -4.09 15.24 -11.46
C ARG A 137 -2.79 15.92 -11.05
N ALA A 138 -2.63 17.15 -11.50
CA ALA A 138 -1.50 18.01 -11.16
C ALA A 138 -1.87 18.97 -10.03
#